data_AF-D9S7F9-F1
#
_entry.id   AF-D9S7F9-F1
#
_cell.length_a   1.000
_cell.length_b   1.000
_cell.length_c   1.000
_cell.angle_alpha   90.00
_cell.angle_beta   90.00
_cell.angle_gamma   90.00
#
_symmetry.space_group_name_H-M   'P 1'
#
loop_
_entity.id
_entity.type
_entity.pdbx_description
1 polymer ?
#
loop_
_entity_poly.entity_id
_entity_poly.type
_entity_poly.pdbx_seq_one_letter_code
_entity_poly.pdbx_strand_id
1 'polypeptide(L)'
;MNNFSDWYKAQLETNLGSQTNGVLYSVEKVSMDKVKFEAAAVNGVNIKVPKVEEMDGQADVYLVVNDIWIGRVESETTCTTGGFNAGGGLGMGTTCTQDKDFTGKGNYAYYDAKTGKRLGYGDFEAKSGYTFAVSLSDWQKVVQKTVSSVLDNTPIKK
;
A
#
# COMPACT_ATOMS: atom_id res chain seq x y z
N MET A 1 10.32 23.28 1.01
CA MET A 1 9.28 22.26 1.17
C MET A 1 9.93 20.91 0.92
N ASN A 2 10.01 20.03 1.90
CA ASN A 2 10.57 18.69 1.69
C ASN A 2 9.48 17.77 1.11
N ASN A 3 9.83 17.11 0.00
CA ASN A 3 9.03 17.13 -1.23
C ASN A 3 8.11 15.91 -1.43
N PHE A 4 8.15 14.91 -0.55
CA PHE A 4 7.29 13.71 -0.66
C PHE A 4 7.01 13.09 0.70
N SER A 5 8.03 12.97 1.57
CA SER A 5 7.86 12.41 2.91
C SER A 5 6.83 13.16 3.75
N ASP A 6 6.83 14.50 3.71
CA ASP A 6 5.90 15.31 4.49
C ASP A 6 4.46 15.16 3.98
N TRP A 7 4.30 15.15 2.65
CA TRP A 7 3.01 14.87 2.01
C TRP A 7 2.50 13.47 2.35
N TYR A 8 3.36 12.45 2.23
CA TYR A 8 3.00 11.06 2.48
C TYR A 8 2.60 10.85 3.95
N LYS A 9 3.36 11.42 4.89
CA LYS A 9 3.01 11.43 6.32
C LYS A 9 1.63 12.05 6.55
N ALA A 10 1.37 13.23 5.99
CA ALA A 10 0.07 13.90 6.15
C ALA A 10 -1.09 13.08 5.55
N GLN A 11 -0.85 12.40 4.43
CA GLN A 11 -1.84 11.48 3.85
C GLN A 11 -2.08 10.25 4.74
N LEU A 12 -1.03 9.67 5.34
CA LEU A 12 -1.19 8.57 6.30
C LEU A 12 -2.03 9.01 7.51
N GLU A 13 -1.70 10.16 8.12
CA GLU A 13 -2.43 10.70 9.28
C GLU A 13 -3.91 10.93 8.97
N THR A 14 -4.19 11.52 7.80
CA THR A 14 -5.56 11.78 7.33
C THR A 14 -6.33 10.48 7.13
N ASN A 15 -5.71 9.50 6.47
CA ASN A 15 -6.37 8.22 6.16
C ASN A 15 -6.52 7.32 7.38
N LEU A 16 -5.58 7.35 8.33
CA LEU A 16 -5.72 6.64 9.61
C LEU A 16 -6.93 7.19 10.38
N GLY A 17 -7.10 8.51 10.44
CA GLY A 17 -8.24 9.12 11.14
C GLY A 17 -9.59 8.81 10.49
N SER A 18 -9.63 8.79 9.17
CA SER A 18 -10.86 8.45 8.45
C SER A 18 -11.23 6.98 8.57
N GLN A 19 -10.24 6.08 8.69
CA GLN A 19 -10.43 4.61 8.64
C GLN A 19 -10.30 3.89 10.00
N THR A 20 -9.97 4.59 11.08
CA THR A 20 -9.94 4.01 12.45
C THR A 20 -11.03 4.59 13.34
N ASN A 21 -11.50 3.81 14.33
CA ASN A 21 -12.56 4.24 15.25
C ASN A 21 -12.05 4.37 16.69
N GLY A 22 -12.10 5.59 17.26
CA GLY A 22 -11.85 5.80 18.69
C GLY A 22 -10.42 5.55 19.16
N VAL A 23 -9.44 5.51 18.26
CA VAL A 23 -8.02 5.29 18.58
C VAL A 23 -7.25 6.60 18.47
N LEU A 24 -6.42 6.90 19.48
CA LEU A 24 -5.42 7.96 19.41
C LEU A 24 -4.20 7.43 18.67
N TYR A 25 -3.73 8.18 17.67
CA TYR A 25 -2.56 7.80 16.89
C TYR A 25 -1.70 9.03 16.60
N SER A 26 -0.43 8.77 16.32
CA SER A 26 0.50 9.74 15.73
C SER A 26 1.31 9.02 14.65
N VAL A 27 1.79 9.77 13.66
CA VAL A 27 2.67 9.23 12.62
C VAL A 27 4.02 9.91 12.72
N GLU A 28 5.08 9.12 12.77
CA GLU A 28 6.45 9.62 12.80
C GLU A 28 7.25 9.04 11.63
N LYS A 29 8.11 9.87 11.05
CA LYS A 29 9.13 9.42 10.11
C LYS A 29 10.34 8.95 10.90
N VAL A 30 10.57 7.65 10.91
CA VAL A 30 11.77 7.03 11.51
C VAL A 30 12.89 6.96 10.48
N SER A 31 14.12 7.14 10.93
CA SER A 31 15.31 7.02 10.07
C SER A 31 15.65 5.54 9.81
N MET A 32 16.13 5.23 8.60
CA MET A 32 16.33 3.84 8.15
C MET A 32 17.42 3.09 8.92
N ASP A 33 18.40 3.79 9.49
CA ASP A 33 19.42 3.22 10.39
C ASP A 33 18.82 2.66 11.68
N LYS A 34 17.65 3.14 12.09
CA LYS A 34 16.91 2.66 13.27
C LYS A 34 15.90 1.56 12.95
N VAL A 35 15.90 1.03 11.72
CA VAL A 35 14.99 -0.05 11.30
C VAL A 35 15.79 -1.28 10.90
N LYS A 36 15.53 -2.39 11.59
CA LYS A 36 16.05 -3.72 11.27
C LYS A 36 14.98 -4.53 10.55
N PHE A 37 15.43 -5.51 9.76
CA PHE A 37 14.54 -6.47 9.13
C PHE A 37 14.74 -7.84 9.73
N GLU A 38 13.65 -8.43 10.21
CA GLU A 38 13.59 -9.82 10.64
C GLU A 38 12.98 -10.65 9.51
N ALA A 39 13.53 -11.83 9.23
CA ALA A 39 12.92 -12.76 8.29
C ALA A 39 11.71 -13.44 8.93
N ALA A 40 10.60 -13.52 8.20
CA ALA A 40 9.45 -14.33 8.59
C ALA A 40 8.80 -14.94 7.34
N ALA A 41 7.98 -15.98 7.51
CA ALA A 41 7.30 -16.62 6.41
C ALA A 41 5.80 -16.34 6.45
N VAL A 42 5.24 -15.91 5.32
CA VAL A 42 3.79 -15.85 5.09
C VAL A 42 3.48 -16.80 3.94
N ASN A 43 2.62 -17.79 4.18
CA ASN A 43 2.24 -18.80 3.17
C ASN A 43 3.45 -19.49 2.51
N GLY A 44 4.52 -19.74 3.28
CA GLY A 44 5.74 -20.38 2.79
C GLY A 44 6.69 -19.45 2.02
N VAL A 45 6.34 -18.17 1.84
CA VAL A 45 7.20 -17.14 1.23
C VAL A 45 7.89 -16.35 2.32
N ASN A 46 9.21 -16.25 2.25
CA ASN A 46 9.99 -15.43 3.16
C ASN A 46 9.79 -13.95 2.82
N ILE A 47 9.37 -13.17 3.82
CA ILE A 47 9.18 -11.73 3.74
C ILE A 47 10.05 -11.02 4.77
N LYS A 48 10.35 -9.75 4.47
CA LYS A 48 11.12 -8.86 5.35
C LYS A 48 10.15 -8.15 6.29
N VAL A 49 10.31 -8.38 7.58
CA VAL A 49 9.46 -7.76 8.60
C VAL A 49 10.21 -6.60 9.25
N PRO A 50 9.74 -5.35 9.10
CA PRO A 50 10.43 -4.20 9.65
C PRO A 50 10.23 -4.11 11.16
N LYS A 51 11.30 -3.79 11.89
CA LYS A 51 11.32 -3.59 13.33
C LYS A 51 12.13 -2.36 13.68
N VAL A 52 11.55 -1.44 14.45
CA VAL A 52 12.28 -0.30 15.00
C VAL A 52 13.17 -0.75 16.17
N GLU A 53 14.37 -0.19 16.30
CA GLU A 53 15.32 -0.56 17.35
C GLU A 53 14.83 -0.26 18.76
N GLU A 54 14.13 0.87 18.92
CA GLU A 54 13.61 1.34 20.19
C GLU A 54 12.16 1.79 20.03
N MET A 55 11.31 1.42 20.98
CA MET A 55 9.94 1.88 21.14
C MET A 55 9.90 2.66 22.45
N ASP A 56 9.38 3.90 22.43
CA ASP A 56 9.40 4.79 23.60
C ASP A 56 8.34 4.40 24.67
N GLY A 57 7.50 3.40 24.38
CA GLY A 57 6.50 2.85 25.29
C GLY A 57 5.29 3.76 25.55
N GLN A 58 5.17 4.91 24.86
CA GLN A 58 4.05 5.82 25.03
C GLN A 58 2.79 5.37 24.28
N ALA A 59 2.94 4.58 23.23
CA ALA A 59 1.83 3.92 22.54
C ALA A 59 1.55 2.54 23.15
N ASP A 60 0.33 2.01 23.00
CA ASP A 60 0.06 0.60 23.30
C ASP A 60 0.54 -0.33 22.16
N VAL A 61 0.44 0.15 20.92
CA VAL A 61 0.80 -0.61 19.71
C VAL A 61 1.57 0.28 18.75
N TYR A 62 2.66 -0.24 18.19
CA TYR A 62 3.35 0.36 17.04
C TYR A 62 2.96 -0.34 15.75
N LEU A 63 2.62 0.45 14.73
CA LEU A 63 2.57 0.03 13.33
C LEU A 63 3.81 0.57 12.61
N VAL A 64 4.70 -0.33 12.21
CA VAL A 64 5.90 0.01 11.42
C VAL A 64 5.60 -0.31 9.97
N VAL A 65 5.74 0.67 9.08
CA VAL A 65 5.60 0.52 7.63
C VAL A 65 6.93 0.89 6.98
N ASN A 66 7.47 0.01 6.14
CA ASN A 66 8.77 0.24 5.50
C ASN A 66 8.86 -0.36 4.08
N ASP A 67 10.00 -0.15 3.42
CA ASP A 67 10.29 -0.56 2.04
C ASP A 67 9.23 -0.08 1.06
N ILE A 68 8.78 1.16 1.28
CA ILE A 68 7.68 1.76 0.54
C ILE A 68 8.16 2.10 -0.87
N TRP A 69 7.56 1.46 -1.86
CA TRP A 69 7.71 1.79 -3.27
C TRP A 69 6.40 2.29 -3.82
N ILE A 70 6.42 3.40 -4.56
CA ILE A 70 5.25 3.92 -5.29
C ILE A 70 5.67 4.21 -6.72
N GLY A 71 4.93 3.66 -7.69
CA GLY A 71 5.26 3.85 -9.10
C GLY A 71 4.22 3.30 -10.06
N ARG A 72 4.51 3.43 -11.35
CA ARG A 72 3.67 2.90 -12.43
C ARG A 72 3.96 1.42 -12.63
N VAL A 73 2.90 0.63 -12.79
CA VAL A 73 2.93 -0.77 -13.18
C VAL A 73 2.00 -0.89 -14.38
N GLU A 74 2.49 -1.47 -15.46
CA GLU A 74 1.67 -1.77 -16.64
C GLU A 74 1.48 -3.28 -16.71
N SER A 75 0.24 -3.73 -16.92
CA SER A 75 -0.06 -5.14 -17.15
C SER A 75 0.25 -5.54 -18.60
N GLU A 76 0.26 -6.85 -18.85
CA GLU A 76 0.37 -7.38 -20.20
C GLU A 76 -0.80 -6.90 -21.07
N THR A 77 -0.51 -6.53 -22.31
CA THR A 77 -1.52 -6.08 -23.25
C THR A 77 -2.43 -7.24 -23.61
N THR A 78 -3.72 -7.12 -23.28
CA THR A 78 -4.73 -8.11 -23.66
C THR A 78 -5.39 -7.66 -24.95
N CYS A 79 -5.18 -8.39 -26.04
CA CYS A 79 -5.85 -8.14 -27.31
C CYS A 79 -7.04 -9.09 -27.47
N THR A 80 -8.22 -8.52 -27.69
CA THR A 80 -9.42 -9.27 -28.05
C THR A 80 -9.73 -9.05 -29.52
N THR A 81 -9.91 -10.16 -30.24
CA THR A 81 -10.36 -10.13 -31.63
C THR A 81 -11.87 -10.36 -31.62
N GLY A 82 -12.65 -9.30 -31.87
CA GLY A 82 -14.10 -9.38 -31.94
C GLY A 82 -14.56 -9.83 -33.33
N GLY A 83 -15.33 -10.92 -33.41
CA GLY A 83 -16.07 -11.27 -34.63
C GLY A 83 -17.36 -10.46 -34.73
N PHE A 84 -17.35 -9.36 -35.49
CA PHE A 84 -18.59 -8.70 -35.90
C PHE A 84 -19.28 -9.56 -36.97
N ASN A 85 -20.45 -10.13 -36.65
CA ASN A 85 -21.33 -10.72 -37.64
C ASN A 85 -22.72 -10.10 -37.49
N ALA A 86 -22.97 -9.03 -38.25
CA ALA A 86 -24.31 -8.59 -38.63
C ALA A 86 -24.19 -7.65 -39.83
N GLY A 87 -24.10 -8.23 -41.05
CA GLY A 87 -24.35 -7.51 -42.30
C GLY A 87 -23.13 -6.80 -42.93
N GLY A 88 -22.38 -7.52 -43.75
CA GLY A 88 -21.70 -6.97 -44.94
C GLY A 88 -20.58 -5.94 -44.74
N GLY A 89 -19.42 -6.38 -44.26
CA GLY A 89 -18.19 -5.58 -44.33
C GLY A 89 -17.02 -6.25 -43.60
N LEU A 90 -16.06 -6.80 -44.34
CA LEU A 90 -14.91 -7.54 -43.80
C LEU A 90 -13.86 -6.57 -43.24
N GLY A 91 -13.85 -6.40 -41.92
CA GLY A 91 -12.73 -5.83 -41.18
C GLY A 91 -12.63 -6.49 -39.81
N MET A 92 -11.60 -7.31 -39.58
CA MET A 92 -11.30 -7.79 -38.23
C MET A 92 -10.74 -6.63 -37.42
N GLY A 93 -11.54 -6.10 -36.50
CA GLY A 93 -11.07 -5.15 -35.50
C GLY A 93 -10.39 -5.89 -34.36
N THR A 94 -9.08 -5.74 -34.22
CA THR A 94 -8.36 -6.13 -33.00
C THR A 94 -8.39 -4.96 -32.04
N THR A 95 -8.97 -5.15 -30.85
CA THR A 95 -8.91 -4.18 -29.76
C THR A 95 -7.92 -4.67 -28.73
N CYS A 96 -6.84 -3.92 -28.52
CA CYS A 96 -5.88 -4.18 -27.47
C CYS A 96 -6.11 -3.23 -26.30
N THR A 97 -6.25 -3.80 -25.11
CA THR A 97 -6.36 -3.06 -23.85
C THR A 97 -5.14 -3.36 -22.99
N GLN A 98 -4.57 -2.34 -22.38
CA GLN A 98 -3.49 -2.47 -21.41
C GLN A 98 -3.96 -1.80 -20.12
N ASP A 99 -3.92 -2.54 -19.00
CA ASP A 99 -4.22 -1.93 -17.72
C ASP A 99 -2.99 -1.19 -17.23
N LYS A 100 -3.21 0.05 -16.79
CA LYS A 100 -2.17 0.91 -16.25
C LYS A 100 -2.54 1.21 -14.80
N ASP A 101 -1.71 0.73 -13.90
CA ASP A 101 -1.90 0.87 -12.46
C ASP A 101 -0.82 1.77 -11.86
N PHE A 102 -1.25 2.75 -11.08
CA PHE A 102 -0.38 3.42 -10.13
C PHE A 102 -0.40 2.62 -8.84
N THR A 103 0.75 2.10 -8.43
CA THR A 103 0.85 1.06 -7.40
C THR A 103 1.73 1.51 -6.26
N GLY A 104 1.29 1.28 -5.03
CA GLY A 104 2.08 1.37 -3.81
C GLY A 104 2.30 -0.01 -3.20
N LYS A 105 3.53 -0.32 -2.81
CA LYS A 105 3.94 -1.58 -2.18
C LYS A 105 4.81 -1.31 -0.96
N GLY A 106 4.87 -2.28 -0.05
CA GLY A 106 5.81 -2.28 1.07
C GLY A 106 5.47 -3.35 2.09
N ASN A 107 6.22 -3.36 3.19
CA ASN A 107 6.05 -4.30 4.30
C ASN A 107 5.53 -3.55 5.54
N TYR A 108 4.78 -4.26 6.38
CA TYR A 108 4.31 -3.72 7.65
C TYR A 108 4.40 -4.74 8.78
N ALA A 109 4.44 -4.22 10.01
CA ALA A 109 4.41 -5.03 11.22
C ALA A 109 3.77 -4.27 12.39
N TYR A 110 2.99 -4.98 13.18
CA TYR A 110 2.43 -4.53 14.44
C TYR A 110 3.24 -5.08 15.61
N TYR A 111 3.50 -4.25 16.60
CA TYR A 111 4.22 -4.63 17.82
C TYR A 111 3.48 -4.13 19.05
N ASP A 112 3.46 -4.95 20.09
CA ASP A 112 3.12 -4.52 21.45
C ASP A 112 4.27 -3.66 21.98
N ALA A 113 3.96 -2.41 22.31
CA ALA A 113 4.98 -1.43 22.68
C ALA A 113 5.70 -1.76 23.99
N LYS A 114 5.01 -2.43 24.92
CA LYS A 114 5.52 -2.70 26.28
C LYS A 114 6.48 -3.87 26.30
N THR A 115 6.22 -4.88 25.47
CA THR A 115 6.97 -6.14 25.41
C THR A 115 7.88 -6.23 24.18
N GLY A 116 7.69 -5.38 23.17
CA GLY A 116 8.34 -5.48 21.87
C GLY A 116 7.91 -6.72 21.06
N LYS A 117 6.85 -7.42 21.50
CA LYS A 117 6.37 -8.64 20.85
C LYS A 117 5.67 -8.29 19.55
N ARG A 118 6.02 -8.98 18.47
CA ARG A 118 5.32 -8.88 17.18
C ARG A 118 3.89 -9.45 17.30
N LEU A 119 2.90 -8.65 16.93
CA LEU A 119 1.47 -8.97 16.96
C LEU A 119 0.94 -9.42 15.60
N GLY A 120 1.47 -8.85 14.53
CA GLY A 120 1.05 -9.12 13.15
C GLY A 120 2.03 -8.53 12.16
N TYR A 121 2.03 -9.00 10.92
CA TYR A 121 2.93 -8.52 9.88
C TYR A 121 2.45 -8.99 8.50
N GLY A 122 2.93 -8.33 7.46
CA GLY A 122 2.66 -8.73 6.09
C GLY A 122 3.19 -7.72 5.09
N ASP A 123 2.80 -7.94 3.84
CA ASP A 123 3.05 -7.03 2.74
C ASP A 123 1.73 -6.40 2.30
N PHE A 124 1.80 -5.19 1.75
CA PHE A 124 0.64 -4.57 1.12
C PHE A 124 0.93 -4.25 -0.34
N GLU A 125 -0.12 -4.32 -1.16
CA GLU A 125 -0.13 -3.82 -2.53
C GLU A 125 -1.43 -3.05 -2.76
N ALA A 126 -1.31 -1.78 -3.11
CA ALA A 126 -2.42 -0.87 -3.32
C ALA A 126 -2.36 -0.29 -4.73
N LYS A 127 -3.46 -0.37 -5.48
CA LYS A 127 -3.52 0.05 -6.90
C LYS A 127 -4.56 1.13 -7.18
N SER A 128 -4.23 2.06 -8.06
CA SER A 128 -5.17 3.00 -8.69
C SER A 128 -5.02 2.92 -10.21
N GLY A 129 -6.04 2.42 -10.90
CA GLY A 129 -6.05 2.39 -12.37
C GLY A 129 -6.16 3.79 -12.96
N TYR A 130 -5.39 4.06 -14.03
CA TYR A 130 -5.40 5.34 -14.75
C TYR A 130 -5.37 5.11 -16.27
N THR A 131 -5.94 6.01 -17.08
CA THR A 131 -6.02 5.81 -18.54
C THR A 131 -4.86 6.45 -19.30
N PHE A 132 -4.51 7.71 -18.96
CA PHE A 132 -3.53 8.49 -19.72
C PHE A 132 -2.34 8.93 -18.86
N ALA A 133 -2.62 9.64 -17.77
CA ALA A 133 -1.59 10.17 -16.87
C ALA A 133 -1.99 9.94 -15.42
N VAL A 134 -0.98 9.75 -14.58
CA VAL A 134 -1.14 9.68 -13.12
C VAL A 134 -1.50 11.07 -12.61
N SER A 135 -2.63 11.17 -11.92
CA SER A 135 -3.14 12.38 -11.28
C SER A 135 -2.86 12.37 -9.78
N LEU A 136 -2.99 13.53 -9.12
CA LEU A 136 -2.93 13.61 -7.64
C LEU A 136 -3.91 12.63 -6.97
N SER A 137 -5.08 12.40 -7.57
CA SER A 137 -6.07 11.48 -7.03
C SER A 137 -5.58 10.02 -7.00
N ASP A 138 -4.71 9.63 -7.93
CA ASP A 138 -4.12 8.28 -7.97
C ASP A 138 -3.11 8.10 -6.84
N TRP A 139 -2.28 9.12 -6.60
CA TRP A 139 -1.39 9.16 -5.45
C TRP A 139 -2.17 9.03 -4.13
N GLN A 140 -3.23 9.82 -3.96
CA GLN A 140 -4.07 9.79 -2.76
C GLN A 140 -4.78 8.43 -2.57
N LYS A 141 -5.35 7.86 -3.66
CA LYS A 141 -6.01 6.55 -3.63
C LYS A 141 -5.06 5.42 -3.24
N VAL A 142 -3.81 5.45 -3.73
CA VAL A 142 -2.81 4.47 -3.34
C VAL A 142 -2.55 4.54 -1.83
N VAL A 143 -2.32 5.72 -1.27
CA VAL A 143 -2.10 5.86 0.18
C VAL A 143 -3.33 5.44 0.99
N GLN A 144 -4.53 5.83 0.55
CA GLN A 144 -5.79 5.43 1.18
C GLN A 144 -5.94 3.90 1.23
N LYS A 145 -5.69 3.22 0.11
CA LYS A 145 -5.76 1.75 0.01
C LYS A 145 -4.64 1.06 0.78
N THR A 146 -3.44 1.64 0.86
CA THR A 146 -2.37 1.16 1.74
C THR A 146 -2.84 1.16 3.19
N VAL A 147 -3.39 2.28 3.68
CA VAL A 147 -3.93 2.37 5.05
C VAL A 147 -5.05 1.35 5.26
N SER A 148 -5.98 1.21 4.32
CA SER A 148 -7.04 0.18 4.40
C SER A 148 -6.45 -1.22 4.54
N SER A 149 -5.42 -1.54 3.74
CA SER A 149 -4.80 -2.86 3.68
C SER A 149 -4.02 -3.20 4.94
N VAL A 150 -3.30 -2.25 5.54
CA VAL A 150 -2.59 -2.51 6.80
C VAL A 150 -3.55 -2.63 7.98
N LEU A 151 -4.69 -1.93 7.94
CA LEU A 151 -5.74 -2.00 8.96
C LEU A 151 -6.68 -3.19 8.76
N ASP A 152 -6.67 -3.86 7.60
CA ASP A 152 -7.55 -4.98 7.33
C ASP A 152 -7.39 -6.08 8.37
N ASN A 153 -8.51 -6.63 8.83
CA ASN A 153 -8.58 -7.66 9.87
C ASN A 153 -8.00 -7.23 11.24
N THR A 154 -7.86 -5.93 11.49
CA THR A 154 -7.52 -5.39 12.82
C THR A 154 -8.79 -4.91 13.54
N PRO A 155 -8.82 -4.94 14.89
CA PRO A 155 -9.96 -4.43 15.66
C PRO A 155 -10.12 -2.90 15.60
N ILE A 156 -9.13 -2.18 15.06
CA ILE A 156 -9.12 -0.72 14.99
C ILE A 156 -9.71 -0.17 13.68
N LYS A 157 -9.94 -1.03 12.69
CA LYS A 157 -10.56 -0.65 11.41
C LYS A 157 -12.05 -0.32 11.61
N LYS A 158 -12.49 0.78 11.01
CA LYS A 158 -13.90 1.18 10.92
C LYS A 158 -14.73 0.27 10.03
#